data_AF-A0A0J7NAP6-F1
#
_entry.id   AF-A0A0J7NAP6-F1
#
_cell.length_a   1.000
_cell.length_b   1.000
_cell.length_c   1.000
_cell.angle_alpha   90.00
_cell.angle_beta   90.00
_cell.angle_gamma   90.00
#
_symmetry.space_group_name_H-M   'P 1'
#
loop_
_entity.id
_entity.type
_entity.pdbx_description
1 polymer ?
#
loop_
_entity_poly.entity_id
_entity_poly.type
_entity_poly.pdbx_seq_one_letter_code
_entity_poly.pdbx_strand_id
1 'polypeptide(L)'
;MELQNIEISNEPETKGFSLSAGNIWIYPENYPIRQYQYNIVKSALYRNTLVCLPTGLGKTFIAAVVMYNFWRWYPFGKIVFLAPTKPLVAQQIDACYEVMGIPSDDMIELTGAVNQKNRETAWCKKRIIFATPQVFHNDLERSIVPSHLVKCVVIDEAHKALGKHSYCE
;
A
#
# COMPACT_ATOMS: atom_id res chain seq x y z
N MET A 1 -6.54 18.96 15.39
CA MET A 1 -6.58 17.75 16.22
C MET A 1 -5.16 17.52 16.68
N GLU A 2 -4.91 17.75 17.96
CA GLU A 2 -3.58 17.78 18.57
C GLU A 2 -2.82 16.49 18.24
N LEU A 3 -1.58 16.63 17.78
CA LEU A 3 -0.61 15.55 17.76
C LEU A 3 -0.31 15.18 19.21
N GLN A 4 -1.21 14.42 19.85
CA GLN A 4 -0.87 13.66 21.06
C GLN A 4 0.41 12.89 20.74
N ASN A 5 1.39 12.95 21.65
CA ASN A 5 2.70 12.30 21.53
C ASN A 5 2.56 10.87 21.01
N ILE A 6 2.65 10.69 19.69
CA ILE A 6 2.63 9.36 19.08
C ILE A 6 3.96 8.75 19.48
N GLU A 7 3.93 7.73 20.32
CA GLU A 7 5.12 6.95 20.62
C GLU A 7 5.55 6.20 19.37
N ILE A 8 6.67 6.63 18.79
CA ILE A 8 7.24 6.09 17.56
C ILE A 8 8.51 5.33 17.90
N SER A 9 8.67 4.14 17.36
CA SER A 9 9.90 3.36 17.45
C SER A 9 11.04 4.06 16.72
N ASN A 10 12.19 4.15 17.40
CA ASN A 10 13.46 4.63 16.84
C ASN A 10 14.42 3.48 16.51
N GLU A 11 14.03 2.23 16.76
CA GLU A 11 14.85 1.06 16.44
C GLU A 11 15.06 0.95 14.92
N PRO A 12 16.26 0.59 14.44
CA PRO A 12 16.56 0.57 13.01
C PRO A 12 15.56 -0.23 12.17
N GLU A 13 15.12 -1.39 12.66
CA GLU A 13 14.20 -2.29 11.94
C GLU A 13 12.74 -1.81 11.94
N THR A 14 12.33 -1.06 12.95
CA THR A 14 10.94 -0.61 13.13
C THR A 14 10.80 0.91 13.11
N LYS A 15 11.82 1.63 12.62
CA LYS A 15 11.85 3.09 12.62
C LYS A 15 10.60 3.69 11.97
N GLY A 16 9.89 4.53 12.72
CA GLY A 16 8.65 5.16 12.28
C GLY A 16 7.37 4.38 12.62
N PHE A 17 7.48 3.20 13.24
CA PHE A 17 6.35 2.41 13.69
C PHE A 17 5.72 2.99 14.95
N SER A 18 4.40 3.13 14.99
CA SER A 18 3.64 3.61 16.14
C SER A 18 3.43 2.46 17.14
N LEU A 19 4.01 2.60 18.32
CA LEU A 19 3.91 1.60 19.40
C LEU A 19 2.47 1.48 19.91
N SER A 20 1.71 2.58 19.91
CA SER A 20 0.31 2.60 20.31
C SER A 20 -0.60 1.97 19.24
N ALA A 21 -0.43 2.32 17.97
CA ALA A 21 -1.26 1.78 16.89
C ALA A 21 -0.92 0.31 16.57
N GLY A 22 0.34 -0.07 16.73
CA GLY A 22 0.93 -1.36 16.41
C GLY A 22 0.49 -2.54 17.27
N ASN A 23 -0.07 -2.27 18.45
CA ASN A 23 -0.54 -3.31 19.37
C ASN A 23 -1.74 -4.10 18.85
N ILE A 24 -2.48 -3.52 17.89
CA ILE A 24 -3.63 -4.15 17.25
C ILE A 24 -3.52 -4.03 15.73
N TRP A 25 -4.14 -4.97 15.04
CA TRP A 25 -4.47 -4.84 13.64
C TRP A 25 -6.00 -4.83 13.48
N ILE A 26 -6.49 -4.07 12.51
CA ILE A 26 -7.90 -3.86 12.25
C ILE A 26 -8.30 -4.71 11.04
N TYR A 27 -9.37 -5.49 11.20
CA TYR A 27 -10.06 -6.20 10.14
C TYR A 27 -11.49 -5.61 10.04
N PRO A 28 -12.03 -5.40 8.84
CA PRO A 28 -13.30 -4.70 8.67
C PRO A 28 -14.47 -5.53 9.21
N GLU A 29 -15.36 -4.87 9.95
CA GLU A 29 -16.54 -5.50 10.60
C GLU A 29 -17.78 -5.49 9.69
N ASN A 30 -17.79 -4.66 8.64
CA ASN A 30 -18.89 -4.52 7.68
C ASN A 30 -18.94 -5.63 6.61
N TYR A 31 -18.04 -6.62 6.68
CA TYR A 31 -18.01 -7.77 5.77
C TYR A 31 -18.05 -9.09 6.55
N PRO A 32 -18.70 -10.14 6.00
CA PRO A 32 -18.65 -11.46 6.60
C PRO A 32 -17.21 -12.00 6.58
N ILE A 33 -16.76 -12.48 7.74
CA ILE A 33 -15.41 -13.02 7.89
C ILE A 33 -15.30 -14.34 7.13
N ARG A 34 -14.39 -14.38 6.15
CA ARG A 34 -13.96 -15.61 5.49
C ARG A 34 -12.62 -16.04 6.07
N GLN A 35 -12.58 -17.20 6.73
CA GLN A 35 -11.39 -17.62 7.48
C GLN A 35 -10.10 -17.65 6.65
N TYR A 36 -10.18 -18.03 5.36
CA TYR A 36 -9.01 -18.02 4.48
C TYR A 36 -8.47 -16.60 4.25
N GLN A 37 -9.34 -15.59 4.07
CA GLN A 37 -8.92 -14.20 3.90
C GLN A 37 -8.29 -13.68 5.18
N TYR A 38 -8.91 -13.94 6.33
CA TYR A 38 -8.37 -13.57 7.64
C TYR A 38 -6.98 -14.16 7.88
N ASN A 39 -6.80 -15.46 7.60
CA ASN A 39 -5.52 -16.14 7.76
C ASN A 39 -4.44 -15.58 6.81
N ILE A 40 -4.81 -15.26 5.56
CA ILE A 40 -3.90 -14.65 4.59
C ILE A 40 -3.49 -13.24 5.04
N VAL A 41 -4.44 -12.40 5.46
CA VAL A 41 -4.13 -11.06 6.00
C VAL A 41 -3.19 -11.19 7.19
N LYS A 42 -3.51 -12.07 8.16
CA LYS A 42 -2.65 -12.32 9.31
C LYS A 42 -1.24 -12.69 8.87
N SER A 43 -1.08 -13.62 7.92
CA SER A 43 0.24 -13.99 7.38
C SER A 43 0.96 -12.77 6.76
N ALA A 44 0.27 -12.00 5.93
CA ALA A 44 0.82 -10.86 5.20
C ALA A 44 1.26 -9.70 6.11
N LEU A 45 0.67 -9.56 7.30
CA LEU A 45 1.07 -8.56 8.28
C LEU A 45 2.42 -8.88 8.97
N TYR A 46 2.82 -10.15 9.02
CA TYR A 46 4.07 -10.57 9.67
C TYR A 46 5.16 -11.01 8.68
N ARG A 47 4.80 -11.33 7.44
CA ARG A 47 5.73 -11.89 6.44
C ARG A 47 5.35 -11.44 5.03
N ASN A 48 6.35 -11.24 4.18
CA ASN A 48 6.16 -11.11 2.74
C ASN A 48 5.41 -12.35 2.23
N THR A 49 4.26 -12.13 1.58
CA THR A 49 3.31 -13.19 1.27
C THR A 49 2.87 -13.07 -0.19
N LEU A 50 3.09 -14.12 -0.98
CA LEU A 50 2.51 -14.27 -2.31
C LEU A 50 1.12 -14.91 -2.19
N VAL A 51 0.08 -14.18 -2.61
CA VAL A 51 -1.31 -14.64 -2.49
C VAL A 51 -1.81 -15.19 -3.83
N CYS A 52 -1.92 -16.52 -3.91
CA CYS A 52 -2.44 -17.22 -5.09
C CYS A 52 -3.91 -17.61 -4.88
N LEU A 53 -4.84 -16.73 -5.26
CA LEU A 53 -6.28 -17.00 -5.23
C LEU A 53 -6.92 -16.79 -6.61
N PRO A 54 -7.91 -17.61 -6.99
CA PRO A 54 -8.79 -17.33 -8.12
C PRO A 54 -9.41 -15.93 -8.07
N THR A 55 -9.80 -15.41 -9.23
CA THR A 55 -10.53 -14.15 -9.34
C THR A 55 -11.88 -14.25 -8.62
N GLY A 56 -12.30 -13.14 -8.00
CA GLY A 56 -13.55 -13.10 -7.22
C GLY A 56 -13.44 -13.59 -5.77
N LEU A 57 -12.30 -14.16 -5.34
CA LEU A 57 -12.11 -14.59 -3.94
C LEU A 57 -11.55 -13.49 -3.01
N GLY A 58 -11.52 -12.24 -3.47
CA GLY A 58 -11.20 -11.08 -2.62
C GLY A 58 -9.71 -10.82 -2.39
N LYS A 59 -8.88 -10.94 -3.44
CA LYS A 59 -7.47 -10.48 -3.40
C LYS A 59 -7.36 -8.99 -3.04
N THR A 60 -8.18 -8.15 -3.67
CA THR A 60 -8.25 -6.71 -3.38
C THR A 60 -8.66 -6.43 -1.94
N PHE A 61 -9.63 -7.18 -1.40
CA PHE A 61 -10.02 -7.08 0.01
C PHE A 61 -8.82 -7.34 0.93
N ILE A 62 -8.09 -8.44 0.70
CA ILE A 62 -6.89 -8.78 1.48
C ILE A 62 -5.86 -7.64 1.42
N ALA A 63 -5.58 -7.12 0.21
CA ALA A 63 -4.65 -6.02 0.02
C ALA A 63 -5.07 -4.75 0.77
N ALA A 64 -6.35 -4.35 0.68
CA ALA A 64 -6.89 -3.17 1.35
C ALA A 64 -6.71 -3.26 2.87
N VAL A 65 -7.01 -4.42 3.47
CA VAL A 65 -6.84 -4.64 4.92
C VAL A 65 -5.37 -4.56 5.32
N VAL A 66 -4.46 -5.18 4.56
CA VAL A 66 -3.01 -5.10 4.84
C VAL A 66 -2.50 -3.67 4.76
N MET A 67 -2.82 -2.97 3.66
CA MET A 67 -2.41 -1.57 3.45
C MET A 67 -2.92 -0.64 4.54
N TYR A 68 -4.18 -0.80 4.96
CA TYR A 68 -4.77 0.00 6.03
C TYR A 68 -3.98 -0.12 7.33
N ASN A 69 -3.59 -1.34 7.70
CA ASN A 69 -2.83 -1.57 8.93
C ASN A 69 -1.43 -0.94 8.85
N PHE A 70 -0.71 -1.13 7.75
CA PHE A 70 0.59 -0.47 7.58
C PHE A 70 0.48 1.06 7.53
N TRP A 71 -0.57 1.60 6.90
CA TRP A 71 -0.86 3.04 6.91
C TRP A 71 -1.08 3.57 8.34
N ARG A 72 -1.83 2.85 9.18
CA ARG A 72 -2.01 3.21 10.59
C ARG A 72 -0.72 3.10 11.39
N TRP A 73 -0.01 1.99 11.22
CA TRP A 73 1.18 1.67 11.99
C TRP A 73 2.37 2.57 11.68
N TYR A 74 2.45 3.10 10.46
CA TYR A 74 3.51 4.01 10.05
C TYR A 74 2.93 5.38 9.68
N PRO A 75 2.66 6.27 10.65
CA PRO A 75 2.02 7.58 10.43
C PRO A 75 2.81 8.49 9.47
N PHE A 76 4.11 8.26 9.31
CA PHE A 76 4.97 8.98 8.34
C PHE A 76 5.41 8.11 7.16
N GLY A 77 5.01 6.84 7.14
CA GLY A 77 5.34 5.89 6.08
C GLY A 77 4.51 6.09 4.82
N LYS A 78 4.99 5.48 3.74
CA LYS A 78 4.36 5.40 2.43
C LYS A 78 3.96 3.96 2.13
N ILE A 79 2.76 3.78 1.59
CA ILE A 79 2.20 2.50 1.15
C ILE A 79 2.02 2.58 -0.35
N VAL A 80 2.45 1.55 -1.07
CA VAL A 80 2.39 1.54 -2.54
C VAL A 80 1.55 0.37 -3.01
N PHE A 81 0.61 0.63 -3.91
CA PHE A 81 -0.10 -0.40 -4.65
C PHE A 81 0.28 -0.29 -6.12
N LEU A 82 0.77 -1.39 -6.70
CA LEU A 82 1.12 -1.47 -8.10
C LEU A 82 0.10 -2.32 -8.85
N ALA A 83 -0.47 -1.75 -9.91
CA ALA A 83 -1.36 -2.46 -10.83
C ALA A 83 -0.87 -2.27 -12.28
N PRO A 84 -1.05 -3.27 -13.15
CA PRO A 84 -0.41 -3.28 -14.46
C PRO A 84 -0.99 -2.25 -15.44
N THR A 85 -2.20 -1.73 -15.20
CA THR A 85 -2.86 -0.76 -16.09
C THR A 85 -3.51 0.37 -15.31
N LYS A 86 -3.68 1.53 -15.96
CA LYS A 86 -4.36 2.69 -15.37
C LYS A 86 -5.81 2.40 -14.92
N PRO A 87 -6.66 1.71 -15.70
CA PRO A 87 -8.00 1.36 -15.22
C PRO A 87 -7.99 0.48 -13.97
N LEU A 88 -7.04 -0.46 -13.87
CA LEU A 88 -6.91 -1.28 -12.67
C LEU A 88 -6.50 -0.44 -11.47
N VAL A 89 -5.53 0.47 -11.63
CA VAL A 89 -5.14 1.42 -10.57
C VAL A 89 -6.35 2.19 -10.02
N ALA A 90 -7.16 2.79 -10.89
CA ALA A 90 -8.36 3.52 -10.47
C ALA A 90 -9.35 2.63 -9.69
N GLN A 91 -9.61 1.41 -10.18
CA GLN A 91 -10.49 0.45 -9.49
C GLN A 91 -9.98 0.08 -8.09
N GLN A 92 -8.66 -0.03 -7.90
CA GLN A 92 -8.11 -0.40 -6.59
C GLN A 92 -8.19 0.74 -5.57
N ILE A 93 -8.18 2.00 -6.02
CA ILE A 93 -8.40 3.18 -5.14
C ILE A 93 -9.80 3.10 -4.55
N ASP A 94 -10.81 2.95 -5.41
CA ASP A 94 -12.22 2.87 -4.99
C ASP A 94 -12.44 1.68 -4.06
N ALA A 95 -11.89 0.51 -4.41
CA ALA A 95 -12.02 -0.68 -3.58
C ALA A 95 -11.35 -0.54 -2.20
N CYS A 96 -10.19 0.13 -2.10
CA CYS A 96 -9.55 0.39 -0.81
C CYS A 96 -10.39 1.33 0.07
N TYR A 97 -11.02 2.33 -0.54
CA TYR A 97 -11.95 3.23 0.16
C TYR A 97 -13.19 2.48 0.65
N GLU A 98 -13.82 1.67 -0.21
CA GLU A 98 -15.02 0.90 0.15
C GLU A 98 -14.77 -0.12 1.26
N VAL A 99 -13.64 -0.83 1.22
CA VAL A 99 -13.35 -1.91 2.18
C VAL A 99 -12.96 -1.37 3.56
N MET A 100 -12.11 -0.34 3.62
CA MET A 100 -11.49 0.10 4.88
C MET A 100 -11.74 1.56 5.26
N GLY A 101 -12.41 2.34 4.41
CA GLY A 101 -12.69 3.76 4.68
C GLY A 101 -11.42 4.62 4.80
N ILE A 102 -10.35 4.26 4.10
CA ILE A 102 -9.10 5.05 4.09
C ILE A 102 -9.39 6.44 3.51
N PRO A 103 -8.94 7.54 4.14
CA PRO A 103 -9.18 8.89 3.63
C PRO A 103 -8.63 9.09 2.21
N SER A 104 -9.47 9.55 1.28
CA SER A 104 -9.06 9.89 -0.09
C SER A 104 -8.00 11.00 -0.13
N ASP A 105 -7.98 11.88 0.88
CA ASP A 105 -6.96 12.91 1.06
C ASP A 105 -5.54 12.35 1.25
N ASP A 106 -5.41 11.12 1.74
CA ASP A 106 -4.12 10.43 1.89
C ASP A 106 -3.73 9.61 0.65
N MET A 107 -4.68 9.38 -0.27
CA MET A 107 -4.49 8.59 -1.48
C MET A 107 -4.14 9.45 -2.71
N ILE A 108 -3.43 8.83 -3.66
CA ILE A 108 -3.23 9.39 -4.99
C ILE A 108 -2.95 8.33 -6.05
N GLU A 109 -3.43 8.58 -7.27
CA GLU A 109 -3.01 7.88 -8.48
C GLU A 109 -1.76 8.56 -9.07
N LEU A 110 -0.70 7.79 -9.31
CA LEU A 110 0.47 8.20 -10.09
C LEU A 110 0.60 7.35 -11.35
N THR A 111 0.18 7.93 -12.48
CA THR A 111 0.37 7.33 -13.82
C THR A 111 1.25 8.21 -14.69
N GLY A 112 1.66 7.70 -15.86
CA GLY A 112 2.51 8.43 -16.81
C GLY A 112 1.92 9.74 -17.34
N ALA A 113 0.62 9.98 -17.11
CA ALA A 113 -0.03 11.24 -17.44
C ALA A 113 0.32 12.39 -16.45
N VAL A 114 0.79 12.06 -15.23
CA VAL A 114 1.18 13.05 -14.23
C VAL A 114 2.63 13.45 -14.48
N ASN A 115 2.89 14.75 -14.69
CA ASN A 115 4.25 15.25 -14.90
C ASN A 115 5.14 15.06 -13.67
N GLN A 116 6.46 15.05 -13.87
CA GLN A 116 7.43 14.74 -12.82
C GLN A 116 7.32 15.63 -11.58
N LYS A 117 7.23 16.96 -11.75
CA LYS A 117 7.13 17.93 -10.64
C LYS A 117 5.90 17.68 -9.77
N ASN A 118 4.79 17.32 -10.41
CA ASN A 118 3.56 16.96 -9.70
C ASN A 118 3.72 15.61 -8.97
N ARG A 119 4.45 14.64 -9.55
CA ARG A 119 4.76 13.37 -8.86
C ARG A 119 5.67 13.57 -7.64
N GLU A 120 6.70 14.39 -7.75
CA GLU A 120 7.56 14.78 -6.61
C GLU A 120 6.73 15.37 -5.47
N THR A 121 5.84 16.33 -5.80
CA THR A 121 4.93 16.94 -4.83
C THR A 121 3.98 15.90 -4.20
N ALA A 122 3.48 14.96 -5.01
CA ALA A 122 2.59 13.91 -4.53
C ALA A 122 3.31 12.95 -3.57
N TRP A 123 4.54 12.53 -3.89
CA TRP A 123 5.37 11.70 -3.02
C TRP A 123 5.65 12.37 -1.67
N CYS A 124 5.76 13.69 -1.61
CA CYS A 124 5.84 14.42 -0.35
C CYS A 124 4.52 14.38 0.42
N LYS A 125 3.40 14.75 -0.23
CA LYS A 125 2.12 15.03 0.45
C LYS A 125 1.25 13.82 0.75
N LYS A 126 1.31 12.78 -0.08
CA LYS A 126 0.39 11.64 -0.06
C LYS A 126 1.04 10.42 0.57
N ARG A 127 0.25 9.55 1.19
CA ARG A 127 0.75 8.42 1.99
C ARG A 127 0.44 7.07 1.37
N ILE A 128 -0.62 6.99 0.57
CA ILE A 128 -0.97 5.77 -0.16
C ILE A 128 -0.95 6.09 -1.64
N ILE A 129 -0.04 5.44 -2.35
CA ILE A 129 0.26 5.70 -3.75
C ILE A 129 -0.19 4.50 -4.56
N PHE A 130 -1.08 4.72 -5.53
CA PHE A 130 -1.45 3.72 -6.51
C PHE A 130 -0.76 4.08 -7.82
N ALA A 131 0.06 3.18 -8.35
CA ALA A 131 0.86 3.46 -9.53
C ALA A 131 0.94 2.27 -10.48
N THR A 132 1.38 2.53 -11.71
CA THR A 132 1.86 1.46 -12.58
C THR A 132 3.31 1.12 -12.22
N PRO A 133 3.78 -0.11 -12.50
CA PRO A 133 5.12 -0.55 -12.09
C PRO A 133 6.20 0.29 -12.76
N GLN A 134 6.01 0.63 -14.04
CA GLN A 134 6.92 1.50 -14.78
C GLN A 134 7.05 2.89 -14.17
N VAL A 135 5.96 3.50 -13.70
CA VAL A 135 6.01 4.84 -13.08
C VAL A 135 6.76 4.77 -11.75
N PHE A 136 6.48 3.75 -10.94
CA PHE A 136 7.17 3.54 -9.68
C PHE A 136 8.66 3.29 -9.86
N HIS A 137 9.03 2.42 -10.80
CA HIS A 137 10.42 2.15 -11.16
C HIS A 137 11.15 3.42 -11.63
N ASN A 138 10.56 4.16 -12.58
CA ASN A 138 11.16 5.40 -13.09
C ASN A 138 11.37 6.45 -12.00
N ASP A 139 10.42 6.56 -11.06
CA ASP A 139 10.53 7.51 -9.94
C ASP A 139 11.55 7.03 -8.89
N LEU A 140 11.73 5.71 -8.72
CA LEU A 140 12.79 5.13 -7.88
C LEU A 140 14.18 5.43 -8.46
N GLU A 141 14.41 5.16 -9.75
CA GLU A 141 15.69 5.43 -10.42
C GLU A 141 16.09 6.91 -10.33
N ARG A 142 15.10 7.80 -10.40
CA ARG A 142 15.29 9.26 -10.31
C ARG A 142 15.42 9.78 -8.88
N SER A 143 15.39 8.90 -7.87
CA SER A 143 15.40 9.27 -6.44
C SER A 143 14.26 10.22 -6.04
N ILE A 144 13.13 10.15 -6.75
CA ILE A 144 11.92 10.91 -6.43
C ILE A 144 11.17 10.22 -5.28
N VAL A 145 11.14 8.89 -5.29
CA VAL A 145 10.50 8.10 -4.23
C VAL A 145 11.34 8.21 -2.95
N PRO A 146 10.77 8.63 -1.81
CA PRO A 146 11.44 8.55 -0.52
C PRO A 146 11.46 7.09 -0.04
N SER A 147 12.30 6.26 -0.67
CA SER A 147 12.30 4.79 -0.53
C SER A 147 12.39 4.31 0.92
N HIS A 148 13.17 5.00 1.76
CA HIS A 148 13.30 4.71 3.20
C HIS A 148 11.97 4.86 4.00
N LEU A 149 11.00 5.61 3.47
CA LEU A 149 9.67 5.77 4.03
C LEU A 149 8.68 4.73 3.49
N VAL A 150 9.00 3.96 2.45
CA VAL A 150 8.10 2.91 1.92
C VAL A 150 8.08 1.74 2.91
N LYS A 151 6.89 1.41 3.44
CA LYS A 151 6.71 0.38 4.48
C LYS A 151 5.92 -0.84 4.02
N CYS A 152 5.16 -0.71 2.93
CA CYS A 152 4.42 -1.82 2.33
C CYS A 152 4.27 -1.57 0.83
N VAL A 153 4.50 -2.61 0.03
CA VAL A 153 4.27 -2.62 -1.41
C VAL A 153 3.34 -3.79 -1.71
N VAL A 154 2.19 -3.52 -2.31
CA VAL A 154 1.28 -4.52 -2.85
C VAL A 154 1.46 -4.56 -4.36
N ILE A 155 1.64 -5.77 -4.91
CA ILE A 155 1.82 -6.00 -6.34
C ILE A 155 0.63 -6.81 -6.84
N ASP A 156 -0.21 -6.19 -7.67
CA ASP A 156 -1.31 -6.86 -8.34
C ASP A 156 -0.85 -7.55 -9.64
N GLU A 157 -1.45 -8.70 -9.94
CA GLU A 157 -1.06 -9.57 -11.04
C GLU A 157 0.45 -9.90 -11.06
N ALA A 158 1.00 -10.24 -9.88
CA ALA A 158 2.43 -10.53 -9.68
C ALA A 158 3.01 -11.58 -10.65
N HIS A 159 2.17 -12.47 -11.19
CA HIS A 159 2.56 -13.44 -12.20
C HIS A 159 3.05 -12.80 -13.52
N LYS A 160 2.82 -11.50 -13.73
CA LYS A 160 3.36 -10.71 -14.86
C LYS A 160 4.83 -10.35 -14.70
N ALA A 161 5.45 -10.61 -13.55
CA ALA A 161 6.88 -10.42 -13.31
C ALA A 161 7.71 -11.47 -14.06
N LEU A 162 7.74 -11.37 -15.39
CA LEU A 162 8.46 -12.26 -16.30
C LEU A 162 9.30 -11.43 -17.27
N GLY A 163 10.49 -11.92 -17.60
CA GLY A 163 11.38 -11.28 -18.57
C GLY A 163 11.73 -9.84 -18.17
N LYS A 164 11.52 -8.90 -19.10
CA LYS A 164 11.83 -7.46 -18.94
C LYS A 164 10.63 -6.62 -18.46
N HIS A 165 9.65 -7.24 -17.79
CA HIS A 165 8.52 -6.49 -17.25
C HIS A 165 9.01 -5.59 -16.11
N SER A 166 8.45 -4.39 -15.96
CA SER A 166 8.79 -3.43 -14.89
C SER A 166 8.42 -3.86 -13.46
N TYR A 167 7.99 -5.12 -13.28
CA TYR A 167 7.91 -5.75 -11.95
C TYR A 167 9.22 -6.42 -11.56
N CYS A 168 10.10 -6.71 -12.53
CA CYS A 168 11.39 -7.36 -12.35
C CYS A 168 12.55 -6.35 -12.13
N GLU A 169 12.27 -5.07 -12.35
CA GLU A 169 13.25 -3.97 -12.33
C GLU A 169 13.10 -3.13 -11.06
#